data_AF-A0A2V9LYS6-F1
#
_entry.id   AF-A0A2V9LYS6-F1
#
_cell.length_a   1.000
_cell.length_b   1.000
_cell.length_c   1.000
_cell.angle_alpha   90.00
_cell.angle_beta   90.00
_cell.angle_gamma   90.00
#
_symmetry.space_group_name_H-M   'P 1'
#
loop_
_entity.id
_entity.type
_entity.pdbx_description
1 polymer ?
#
loop_
_entity_poly.entity_id
_entity_poly.type
_entity_poly.pdbx_seq_one_letter_code
_entity_poly.pdbx_strand_id
1 'polypeptide(L)'
;MRFIEPMLLLRTEKPEGPDFQFEIKFDGYRALALKSGAKVQLRSRNDNDFSVRYPGIVKALAPMPDETVIKGEVVALDKDGRPWFNTLQNYGSEGAPLHSYIFDLLILEGRDVMGEPLVNRRELLEEHVLPRVASRSGIPPCWRRNWRT
;
A
#
# COMPACT_ATOMS: atom_id res chain seq x y z
N MET A 1 -8.67 -10.48 12.75
CA MET A 1 -8.27 -10.64 11.33
C MET A 1 -7.23 -11.72 11.11
N ARG A 2 -7.23 -12.32 9.91
CA ARG A 2 -6.27 -13.34 9.45
C ARG A 2 -5.35 -12.74 8.36
N PHE A 3 -4.13 -13.25 8.23
CA PHE A 3 -3.24 -12.94 7.12
C PHE A 3 -3.85 -13.38 5.77
N ILE A 4 -3.73 -12.53 4.74
CA ILE A 4 -4.20 -12.81 3.38
C ILE A 4 -2.97 -12.98 2.48
N GLU A 5 -2.89 -14.09 1.74
CA GLU A 5 -1.75 -14.32 0.85
C GLU A 5 -1.74 -13.30 -0.31
N PRO A 6 -0.60 -12.64 -0.59
CA PRO A 6 -0.55 -11.67 -1.68
C PRO A 6 -0.69 -12.31 -3.06
N MET A 7 -1.59 -11.77 -3.88
CA MET A 7 -1.67 -12.09 -5.31
C MET A 7 -0.32 -11.92 -6.02
N LEU A 8 0.05 -12.93 -6.82
CA LEU A 8 1.29 -12.99 -7.59
C LEU A 8 1.13 -12.31 -8.95
N LEU A 9 2.21 -11.69 -9.43
CA LEU A 9 2.26 -11.18 -10.80
C LEU A 9 2.66 -12.32 -11.73
N LEU A 10 1.91 -12.48 -12.83
CA LEU A 10 2.34 -13.29 -13.96
C LEU A 10 3.25 -12.43 -14.85
N ARG A 11 4.35 -13.00 -15.32
CA ARG A 11 5.22 -12.35 -16.31
C ARG A 11 4.54 -12.45 -17.67
N THR A 12 4.34 -11.32 -18.34
CA THR A 12 3.79 -11.26 -19.70
C THR A 12 4.62 -10.32 -20.57
N GLU A 13 4.59 -10.54 -21.88
CA GLU A 13 5.23 -9.66 -22.86
C GLU A 13 4.25 -8.53 -23.19
N LYS A 14 4.59 -7.31 -22.72
CA LYS A 14 3.94 -6.02 -22.98
C LYS A 14 2.43 -6.11 -23.29
N PRO A 15 1.57 -6.22 -22.27
CA PRO A 15 0.14 -6.27 -22.50
C PRO A 15 -0.35 -4.93 -23.07
N GLU A 16 -1.20 -4.98 -24.09
CA GLU A 16 -1.78 -3.82 -24.77
C GLU A 16 -3.30 -3.98 -24.82
N GLY A 17 -4.04 -2.87 -24.70
CA GLY A 17 -5.50 -2.85 -24.78
C GLY A 17 -6.16 -2.00 -23.69
N PRO A 18 -7.45 -1.63 -23.87
CA PRO A 18 -8.19 -0.78 -22.93
C PRO A 18 -8.48 -1.44 -21.59
N ASP A 19 -8.36 -2.77 -21.50
CA ASP A 19 -8.62 -3.54 -20.29
C ASP A 19 -7.43 -3.57 -19.31
N PHE A 20 -6.29 -2.99 -19.70
CA PHE A 20 -5.07 -2.96 -18.90
C PHE A 20 -4.87 -1.62 -18.21
N GLN A 21 -4.59 -1.67 -16.91
CA GLN A 21 -4.12 -0.52 -16.13
C GLN A 21 -2.63 -0.69 -15.84
N PHE A 22 -1.86 0.38 -16.02
CA PHE A 22 -0.43 0.38 -15.78
C PHE A 22 -0.11 1.12 -14.48
N GLU A 23 0.69 0.48 -13.62
CA GLU A 23 1.18 1.08 -12.39
C GLU A 23 2.70 1.11 -12.40
N ILE A 24 3.29 2.15 -11.78
CA ILE A 24 4.73 2.21 -11.59
C ILE A 24 5.11 1.08 -10.64
N LYS A 25 5.97 0.18 -11.11
CA LYS A 25 6.58 -0.83 -10.25
C LYS A 25 7.60 -0.13 -9.35
N PHE A 26 7.29 -0.04 -8.06
CA PHE A 26 8.28 0.36 -7.07
C PHE A 26 9.10 -0.86 -6.65
N ASP A 27 10.40 -0.68 -6.47
CA ASP A 27 11.26 -1.68 -5.86
C ASP A 27 11.25 -1.46 -4.34
N GLY A 28 10.33 -2.14 -3.66
CA GLY A 28 10.13 -2.05 -2.22
C GLY A 28 9.79 -3.39 -1.57
N TYR A 29 9.31 -3.31 -0.34
CA TYR A 29 8.72 -4.46 0.34
C TYR A 29 7.20 -4.42 0.26
N ARG A 30 6.62 -5.43 -0.37
CA ARG A 30 5.17 -5.68 -0.28
C ARG A 30 4.76 -5.86 1.18
N ALA A 31 3.74 -5.11 1.57
CA ALA A 31 3.19 -5.14 2.91
C ALA A 31 1.65 -5.12 2.90
N LEU A 32 1.08 -5.81 3.87
CA LEU A 32 -0.33 -5.79 4.22
C LEU A 32 -0.49 -5.06 5.54
N ALA A 33 -1.37 -4.07 5.59
CA ALA A 33 -1.72 -3.42 6.83
C ALA A 33 -3.11 -3.88 7.26
N LEU A 34 -3.17 -4.45 8.47
CA LEU A 34 -4.39 -4.95 9.08
C LEU A 34 -4.72 -4.06 10.29
N LYS A 35 -5.89 -3.44 10.26
CA LYS A 35 -6.41 -2.61 11.35
C LYS A 35 -7.45 -3.41 12.13
N SER A 36 -7.24 -3.60 13.43
CA SER A 36 -8.21 -4.21 14.33
C SER A 36 -8.22 -3.46 15.67
N GLY A 37 -9.36 -2.86 15.99
CA GLY A 37 -9.53 -1.86 17.04
C GLY A 37 -8.50 -0.73 16.93
N ALA A 38 -7.82 -0.43 18.02
CA ALA A 38 -6.77 0.59 18.04
C ALA A 38 -5.47 0.16 17.33
N LYS A 39 -5.29 -1.13 17.03
CA LYS A 39 -4.00 -1.68 16.60
C LYS A 39 -3.91 -1.78 15.07
N VAL A 40 -2.79 -1.33 14.52
CA VAL A 40 -2.39 -1.62 13.14
C VAL A 40 -1.24 -2.60 13.17
N GLN A 41 -1.34 -3.68 12.38
CA GLN A 41 -0.26 -4.62 12.15
C GLN A 41 0.17 -4.53 10.69
N LEU A 42 1.47 -4.38 10.48
CA LEU A 42 2.08 -4.39 9.15
C LEU A 42 2.77 -5.75 8.94
N ARG A 43 2.35 -6.50 7.93
CA ARG A 43 2.87 -7.83 7.60
C ARG A 43 3.51 -7.85 6.24
N SER A 44 4.68 -8.45 6.12
CA SER A 44 5.34 -8.65 4.82
C SER A 44 4.60 -9.70 3.97
N ARG A 45 5.01 -9.86 2.71
CA ARG A 45 4.55 -10.97 1.85
C ARG A 45 4.78 -12.37 2.46
N ASN A 46 5.81 -12.55 3.29
CA ASN A 46 6.13 -13.83 3.93
C ASN A 46 5.65 -13.86 5.41
N ASP A 47 4.63 -13.08 5.75
CA ASP A 47 4.03 -12.96 7.10
C ASP A 47 4.97 -12.47 8.23
N ASN A 48 6.18 -12.03 7.91
CA ASN A 48 7.04 -11.35 8.87
C ASN A 48 6.39 -10.06 9.40
N ASP A 49 6.48 -9.85 10.71
CA ASP A 49 5.96 -8.64 11.36
C ASP A 49 6.89 -7.45 11.08
N PHE A 50 6.37 -6.48 10.32
CA PHE A 50 7.03 -5.23 9.99
C PHE A 50 6.58 -4.07 10.88
N SER A 51 5.65 -4.30 11.81
CA SER A 51 5.13 -3.26 12.69
C SER A 51 6.23 -2.67 13.58
N VAL A 52 7.14 -3.53 14.07
CA VAL A 52 8.29 -3.13 14.90
C VAL A 52 9.35 -2.44 14.07
N ARG A 53 9.56 -2.89 12.83
CA ARG A 53 10.59 -2.38 11.93
C ARG A 53 10.23 -1.01 11.34
N TYR A 54 8.94 -0.78 11.06
CA TYR A 54 8.44 0.44 10.40
C TYR A 54 7.34 1.15 11.21
N PRO A 55 7.62 1.59 12.46
CA PRO A 55 6.60 2.16 13.34
C PRO A 55 6.00 3.46 12.80
N GLY A 56 6.75 4.21 11.99
CA GLY A 56 6.25 5.42 11.31
C GLY A 56 5.10 5.13 10.34
N ILE A 57 5.19 4.02 9.60
CA ILE A 57 4.12 3.58 8.69
C ILE A 57 2.89 3.13 9.49
N VAL A 58 3.09 2.35 10.55
CA VAL A 58 2.01 1.92 11.45
C VAL A 58 1.26 3.13 12.01
N LYS A 59 1.99 4.15 12.47
CA LYS A 59 1.39 5.39 13.00
C LYS A 59 0.61 6.17 11.93
N ALA A 60 1.14 6.26 10.71
CA ALA A 60 0.46 6.93 9.60
C ALA A 60 -0.84 6.22 9.19
N LEU A 61 -0.89 4.90 9.32
CA LEU A 61 -2.06 4.07 9.02
C LEU A 61 -3.02 3.92 10.21
N ALA A 62 -2.67 4.41 11.40
CA ALA A 62 -3.52 4.30 12.59
C ALA A 62 -4.94 4.89 12.43
N PRO A 63 -5.16 6.00 11.68
CA PRO A 63 -6.48 6.59 11.46
C PRO A 63 -7.40 5.84 10.49
N MET A 64 -6.95 4.74 9.86
CA MET A 64 -7.79 3.94 8.97
C MET A 64 -9.06 3.46 9.68
N PRO A 65 -10.15 3.22 8.94
CA PRO A 65 -11.36 2.64 9.49
C PRO A 65 -11.04 1.32 10.17
N ASP A 66 -11.78 1.00 11.24
CA ASP A 66 -11.58 -0.25 11.94
C ASP A 66 -11.88 -1.45 11.03
N GLU A 67 -11.38 -2.63 11.37
CA GLU A 67 -11.58 -3.88 10.64
C GLU A 67 -11.33 -3.73 9.12
N THR A 68 -10.30 -2.95 8.77
CA THR A 68 -9.86 -2.70 7.39
C THR A 68 -8.52 -3.39 7.08
N VAL A 69 -8.41 -3.99 5.89
CA VAL A 69 -7.15 -4.55 5.36
C VAL A 69 -6.81 -3.88 4.03
N ILE A 70 -5.63 -3.28 3.97
CA ILE A 70 -5.07 -2.71 2.74
C ILE A 70 -3.77 -3.39 2.34
N LYS A 71 -3.45 -3.31 1.05
CA LYS A 71 -2.21 -3.81 0.48
C LYS A 71 -1.43 -2.67 -0.16
N GLY A 72 -0.11 -2.72 0.03
CA GLY A 72 0.78 -1.70 -0.48
C GLY A 72 2.23 -2.15 -0.58
N GLU A 73 3.08 -1.17 -0.86
CA GLU A 73 4.52 -1.29 -1.01
C GLU A 73 5.21 -0.25 -0.14
N VAL A 74 6.08 -0.72 0.75
CA VAL A 74 6.95 0.13 1.57
C VAL A 74 8.23 0.39 0.79
N VAL A 75 8.52 1.67 0.56
CA VAL A 75 9.65 2.14 -0.26
C VAL A 75 10.47 3.13 0.56
N ALA A 76 11.80 2.99 0.53
CA ALA A 76 12.69 4.06 0.99
C ALA A 76 13.02 4.96 -0.20
N LEU A 77 12.82 6.26 -0.02
CA LEU A 77 13.27 7.27 -0.97
C LEU A 77 14.42 8.06 -0.35
N ASP A 78 15.40 8.43 -1.17
CA ASP A 78 16.39 9.43 -0.76
C ASP A 78 15.78 10.85 -0.73
N LYS A 79 16.59 11.83 -0.33
CA LYS A 79 16.19 13.25 -0.29
C LYS A 79 15.78 13.82 -1.66
N ASP A 80 16.20 13.18 -2.74
CA ASP A 80 15.93 13.58 -4.12
C ASP A 80 14.78 12.75 -4.73
N GLY A 81 14.08 11.94 -3.92
CA GLY A 81 12.93 11.14 -4.30
C GLY A 81 13.27 9.86 -5.06
N ARG A 82 14.54 9.45 -5.09
CA ARG A 82 14.97 8.26 -5.83
C ARG A 82 14.78 7.00 -4.97
N PRO A 83 14.25 5.90 -5.53
CA PRO A 83 14.14 4.63 -4.82
C PRO A 83 15.51 4.13 -4.37
N TRP A 84 15.67 3.90 -3.07
CA TRP A 84 16.91 3.42 -2.49
C TRP A 84 16.69 2.13 -1.71
N PHE A 85 16.66 1.01 -2.43
CA PHE A 85 16.31 -0.30 -1.88
C PHE A 85 17.30 -0.80 -0.81
N ASN A 86 18.59 -0.44 -0.91
CA ASN A 86 19.59 -0.85 0.07
C ASN A 86 19.27 -0.29 1.48
N THR A 87 18.70 0.91 1.54
CA THR A 87 18.31 1.56 2.80
C THR A 87 17.08 0.92 3.45
N LEU A 88 16.20 0.24 2.68
CA LEU A 88 15.13 -0.59 3.27
C LEU A 88 15.72 -1.77 4.06
N GLN A 89 16.75 -2.42 3.51
CA GLN A 89 17.43 -3.56 4.16
C GLN A 89 18.16 -3.13 5.44
N ASN A 90 18.78 -1.95 5.42
CA ASN A 90 19.50 -1.36 6.56
C ASN A 90 18.65 -0.38 7.39
N TYR A 91 17.32 -0.40 7.19
CA TYR A 91 16.44 0.55 7.85
C TYR A 91 16.52 0.43 9.38
N GLY A 92 16.88 1.54 10.03
CA GLY A 92 17.24 1.60 11.45
C GLY A 92 18.51 2.39 11.70
N SER A 93 19.43 2.44 10.72
CA SER A 93 20.74 3.11 10.86
C SER A 93 20.82 4.50 10.22
N GLU A 94 20.07 4.76 9.16
CA GLU A 94 20.26 5.96 8.29
C GLU A 94 19.08 6.96 8.28
N GLY A 95 17.98 6.68 8.99
CA GLY A 95 16.89 7.65 9.16
C GLY A 95 16.16 8.09 7.87
N ALA A 96 16.30 7.37 6.75
CA ALA A 96 15.69 7.74 5.48
C ALA A 96 14.15 7.77 5.55
N PRO A 97 13.49 8.69 4.85
CA PRO A 97 12.03 8.78 4.85
C PRO A 97 11.42 7.57 4.13
N LEU A 98 10.65 6.78 4.90
CA LEU A 98 9.85 5.70 4.34
C LEU A 98 8.52 6.21 3.81
N HIS A 99 8.12 5.64 2.69
CA HIS A 99 6.85 5.89 2.04
C HIS A 99 6.09 4.57 1.93
N SER A 100 4.77 4.62 2.12
CA SER A 100 3.88 3.47 1.92
C SER A 100 2.95 3.81 0.76
N TYR A 101 3.13 3.11 -0.35
CA TYR A 101 2.27 3.20 -1.52
C TYR A 101 1.15 2.18 -1.40
N ILE A 102 -0.09 2.64 -1.27
CA ILE A 102 -1.26 1.77 -1.10
C ILE A 102 -1.95 1.68 -2.45
N PHE A 103 -2.20 0.46 -2.93
CA PHE A 103 -2.77 0.23 -4.26
C PHE A 103 -3.97 -0.73 -4.26
N ASP A 104 -4.28 -1.40 -3.15
CA ASP A 104 -5.43 -2.32 -3.09
C ASP A 104 -6.10 -2.32 -1.70
N LEU A 105 -7.41 -2.59 -1.70
CA LEU A 105 -8.28 -2.72 -0.53
C LEU A 105 -8.89 -4.12 -0.55
N LEU A 106 -8.74 -4.86 0.55
CA LEU A 106 -9.19 -6.24 0.66
C LEU A 106 -10.41 -6.38 1.58
N ILE A 107 -10.39 -5.66 2.70
CA ILE A 107 -11.49 -5.63 3.66
C ILE A 107 -11.71 -4.17 4.07
N LEU A 108 -12.96 -3.73 4.14
CA LEU A 108 -13.35 -2.40 4.62
C LEU A 108 -14.40 -2.55 5.72
N GLU A 109 -14.08 -2.10 6.94
CA GLU A 109 -15.03 -2.11 8.07
C GLU A 109 -15.69 -3.48 8.28
N GLY A 110 -14.91 -4.56 8.14
CA GLY A 110 -15.35 -5.95 8.27
C GLY A 110 -15.99 -6.55 7.01
N ARG A 111 -16.27 -5.76 5.97
CA ARG A 111 -16.76 -6.25 4.68
C ARG A 111 -15.61 -6.73 3.80
N ASP A 112 -15.66 -7.98 3.39
CA ASP A 112 -14.78 -8.51 2.33
C ASP A 112 -15.19 -7.89 0.99
N VAL A 113 -14.24 -7.23 0.34
CA VAL A 113 -14.42 -6.60 -0.98
C VAL A 113 -13.58 -7.27 -2.06
N MET A 114 -12.85 -8.35 -1.76
CA MET A 114 -11.93 -9.01 -2.71
C MET A 114 -12.65 -9.61 -3.93
N GLY A 115 -13.95 -9.88 -3.81
CA GLY A 115 -14.79 -10.33 -4.94
C GLY A 115 -15.18 -9.23 -5.92
N GLU A 116 -14.98 -7.95 -5.56
CA GLU A 116 -15.32 -6.81 -6.39
C GLU A 116 -14.21 -6.54 -7.44
N PRO A 117 -14.55 -5.96 -8.61
CA PRO A 117 -13.57 -5.49 -9.58
C PRO A 117 -12.54 -4.54 -8.95
N LEU A 118 -11.28 -4.59 -9.43
CA LEU A 118 -10.19 -3.74 -8.91
C LEU A 118 -10.55 -2.24 -8.91
N VAL A 119 -11.27 -1.77 -9.93
CA VAL A 119 -11.74 -0.37 -10.03
C VAL A 119 -12.60 -0.01 -8.81
N ASN A 120 -13.61 -0.81 -8.49
CA ASN A 120 -14.50 -0.59 -7.35
C ASN A 120 -13.73 -0.62 -6.02
N ARG A 121 -12.79 -1.56 -5.86
CA ARG A 121 -11.96 -1.66 -4.64
C ARG A 121 -11.10 -0.41 -4.45
N ARG A 122 -10.64 0.20 -5.55
CA ARG A 122 -9.86 1.43 -5.52
C ARG A 122 -10.69 2.67 -5.27
N GLU A 123 -11.90 2.76 -5.82
CA GLU A 123 -12.86 3.82 -5.47
C GLU A 123 -13.15 3.80 -3.96
N LEU A 124 -13.45 2.63 -3.40
CA LEU A 124 -13.63 2.46 -1.96
C LEU A 124 -12.41 2.86 -1.13
N LEU A 125 -11.20 2.56 -1.62
CA LEU A 125 -9.94 2.96 -0.98
C LEU A 125 -9.82 4.49 -0.94
N GLU A 126 -10.08 5.16 -2.05
CA GLU A 126 -9.99 6.62 -2.22
C GLU A 126 -11.05 7.36 -1.42
N GLU A 127 -12.26 6.80 -1.28
CA GLU A 127 -13.37 7.42 -0.56
C GLU A 127 -13.28 7.21 0.95
N HIS A 128 -12.90 6.01 1.40
CA HIS A 128 -13.02 5.65 2.82
C HIS A 128 -11.71 5.59 3.58
N VAL A 129 -10.59 5.27 2.92
CA VAL A 129 -9.32 5.04 3.64
C VAL A 129 -8.38 6.22 3.49
N LEU A 130 -8.09 6.62 2.24
CA LEU A 130 -7.11 7.67 1.94
C LEU A 130 -7.39 9.02 2.62
N PRO A 131 -8.65 9.51 2.72
CA PRO A 131 -8.93 10.79 3.38
C PRO A 131 -8.60 10.79 4.88
N ARG A 132 -8.57 9.60 5.52
CA ARG A 132 -8.27 9.45 6.95
C ARG A 132 -6.77 9.35 7.22
N VAL A 133 -5.99 8.79 6.29
CA VAL A 133 -4.53 8.62 6.41
C VAL A 133 -3.71 9.75 5.78
N ALA A 134 -4.34 10.59 4.95
CA ALA A 134 -3.69 11.68 4.25
C ALA A 134 -3.42 12.89 5.17
N SER A 135 -2.36 12.80 5.96
CA SER A 135 -1.57 13.97 6.38
C SER A 135 -0.10 13.90 5.93
N ARG A 136 0.31 12.79 5.30
CA ARG A 136 1.66 12.60 4.72
C ARG A 136 1.82 11.38 3.81
N SER A 137 0.73 10.78 3.33
CA SER A 137 0.79 9.71 2.33
C SER A 137 1.02 10.34 0.96
N GLY A 138 2.26 10.25 0.47
CA GLY A 138 2.65 10.69 -0.87
C GLY A 138 2.02 9.81 -1.95
N ILE A 139 0.70 9.92 -2.14
CA ILE A 139 0.05 9.48 -3.37
C ILE A 139 0.61 10.39 -4.46
N PRO A 140 1.37 9.88 -5.44
CA PRO A 140 1.87 10.73 -6.51
C PRO A 140 0.67 11.34 -7.25
N PRO A 141 0.72 12.63 -7.60
CA PRO A 141 -0.41 13.35 -8.21
C PRO A 141 -0.88 12.78 -9.56
N CYS A 142 -0.17 11.80 -10.14
CA CYS A 142 -0.59 11.11 -11.37
C CYS A 142 -1.93 10.36 -11.24
N TRP A 143 -2.42 10.12 -10.02
CA TRP A 143 -3.70 9.44 -9.78
C TRP A 143 -4.93 10.35 -9.76
N ARG A 144 -4.79 11.69 -9.73
CA ARG A 144 -5.92 12.63 -9.56
C ARG A 144 -6.49 13.25 -10.84
N ARG A 145 -6.05 12.86 -12.04
CA ARG A 145 -6.58 13.44 -13.28
C ARG A 145 -7.04 12.40 -14.27
N ASN A 146 -8.35 12.43 -14.52
CA ASN A 146 -9.05 12.04 -15.74
C ASN A 146 -8.13 11.95 -16.97
N TRP A 147 -8.02 10.76 -17.55
CA TRP A 147 -7.53 10.57 -18.91
C TRP A 147 -8.73 10.29 -19.82
N ARG A 148 -9.40 11.37 -20.23
CA ARG A 148 -10.02 11.40 -21.57
C ARG A 148 -8.97 11.95 -22.52
N THR A 149 -8.97 11.35 -23.71
CA THR A 149 -8.15 11.52 -24.92
C THR A 149 -6.78 10.87 -24.88
#